data_AF-A0A941JNN9-F1
#
_entry.id   AF-A0A941JNN9-F1
#
_cell.length_a   1.000
_cell.length_b   1.000
_cell.length_c   1.000
_cell.angle_alpha   90.00
_cell.angle_beta   90.00
_cell.angle_gamma   90.00
#
_symmetry.space_group_name_H-M   'P 1'
#
loop_
_entity.id
_entity.type
_entity.pdbx_description
1 polymer ?
#
loop_
_entity_poly.entity_id
_entity_poly.type
_entity_poly.pdbx_seq_one_letter_code
_entity_poly.pdbx_strand_id
1 'polypeptide(L)'
;MKRNKYIWLLWVGVIIIAGILIASMVNSYLIEKHKNEIDIKHTVIKKDLQWVKENAYFEVDMNVKEKEYELYIVGEGERKYQQVEDSELGKKDDTIVTGDFSFFLWTEEYGHEAAKQELELPNPMTFNLSQKNIGTFLVNQQNIAAVFQGEEANEVMAYFYTIHNGELVTLTDYGMRIFSKDIKNIQQNYIQTLRKKDKEIMEFDTWMLEQNNGKLLKVDATSVDNKEIIKNWLDEEEFYYPYKNLSVTSSLMNLAEQGMLIGAQYPIGTNIKEIKKINSNYMEEEYNQKFNQLNFPEVTYYYDKSTELVTSISIPGVRLKESVQSIQDTIGKPEDYVTKEDGYVATYSAGNYKLIIQLDLSQRIKTIRLVK
;
A
#
# COMPACT_ATOMS: atom_id res chain seq x y z
N MET A 1 -43.28 -77.53 -3.60
CA MET A 1 -42.39 -76.60 -2.87
C MET A 1 -40.92 -76.93 -3.10
N LYS A 2 -40.25 -76.41 -4.14
CA LYS A 2 -38.77 -76.42 -4.28
C LYS A 2 -38.25 -75.27 -5.19
N ARG A 3 -38.76 -74.04 -5.03
CA ARG A 3 -38.21 -72.82 -5.66
C ARG A 3 -37.98 -71.78 -4.56
N ASN A 4 -36.97 -71.98 -3.71
CA ASN A 4 -36.52 -70.92 -2.79
C ASN A 4 -35.09 -71.10 -2.24
N LYS A 5 -34.36 -72.17 -2.59
CA LYS A 5 -32.99 -72.38 -2.10
C LYS A 5 -31.89 -71.66 -2.89
N TYR A 6 -32.18 -71.16 -4.09
CA TYR A 6 -31.18 -70.52 -4.97
C TYR A 6 -31.24 -69.00 -5.01
N ILE A 7 -32.32 -68.39 -4.49
CA ILE A 7 -32.48 -66.93 -4.47
C ILE A 7 -31.50 -66.29 -3.48
N TRP A 8 -31.28 -66.92 -2.32
CA TRP A 8 -30.32 -66.41 -1.33
C TRP A 8 -28.88 -66.43 -1.85
N LEU A 9 -28.48 -67.46 -2.60
CA LEU A 9 -27.16 -67.53 -3.25
C LEU A 9 -26.98 -66.43 -4.31
N LEU A 10 -28.03 -66.09 -5.05
CA LEU A 10 -28.03 -64.97 -6.00
C LEU A 10 -27.86 -63.62 -5.28
N TRP A 11 -28.56 -63.40 -4.15
CA TRP A 11 -28.41 -62.18 -3.36
C TRP A 11 -27.01 -62.03 -2.75
N VAL A 12 -26.42 -63.12 -2.24
CA VAL A 12 -25.05 -63.10 -1.72
C VAL A 12 -24.04 -62.80 -2.85
N GLY A 13 -24.22 -63.38 -4.03
CA GLY A 13 -23.38 -63.08 -5.20
C GLY A 13 -23.45 -61.61 -5.63
N VAL A 14 -24.65 -61.02 -5.66
CA VAL A 14 -24.83 -59.60 -6.01
C VAL A 14 -24.17 -58.67 -4.97
N ILE A 15 -24.27 -59.00 -3.68
CA ILE A 15 -23.64 -58.20 -2.61
C ILE A 15 -22.11 -58.24 -2.71
N ILE A 16 -21.53 -59.40 -3.01
CA ILE A 16 -20.08 -59.55 -3.18
C ILE A 16 -19.60 -58.74 -4.39
N ILE A 17 -20.31 -58.82 -5.52
CA ILE A 17 -19.95 -58.06 -6.74
C ILE A 17 -20.07 -56.55 -6.49
N ALA A 18 -21.12 -56.11 -5.80
CA ALA A 18 -21.28 -54.71 -5.41
C ALA A 18 -20.15 -54.23 -4.49
N GLY A 19 -19.74 -55.05 -3.52
CA GLY A 19 -18.61 -54.75 -2.64
C GLY A 19 -17.28 -54.61 -3.39
N ILE A 20 -17.02 -55.48 -4.37
CA ILE A 20 -15.82 -55.41 -5.21
C ILE A 20 -15.84 -54.17 -6.10
N LEU A 21 -16.99 -53.81 -6.67
CA LEU A 21 -17.13 -52.60 -7.50
C LEU A 21 -16.95 -51.32 -6.67
N ILE A 22 -17.50 -51.26 -5.46
CA ILE A 22 -17.31 -50.12 -4.55
C ILE A 22 -15.84 -50.02 -4.13
N ALA A 23 -15.19 -51.13 -3.77
CA ALA A 23 -13.77 -51.13 -3.42
C ALA A 23 -12.88 -50.72 -4.62
N SER A 24 -13.21 -51.15 -5.84
CA SER A 24 -12.53 -50.73 -7.07
C SER A 24 -12.74 -49.24 -7.34
N MET A 25 -13.95 -48.71 -7.19
CA MET A 25 -14.23 -47.27 -7.37
C MET A 25 -13.50 -46.43 -6.32
N VAL A 26 -13.46 -46.86 -5.06
CA VAL A 26 -12.74 -46.15 -3.99
C VAL A 26 -11.24 -46.20 -4.24
N ASN A 27 -10.70 -47.34 -4.68
CA ASN A 27 -9.28 -47.46 -5.01
C ASN A 27 -8.91 -46.64 -6.26
N SER A 28 -9.74 -46.65 -7.30
CA SER A 28 -9.56 -45.78 -8.47
C SER A 28 -9.64 -44.31 -8.10
N TYR A 29 -10.58 -43.90 -7.25
CA TYR A 29 -10.69 -42.52 -6.76
C TYR A 29 -9.48 -42.12 -5.90
N LEU A 30 -8.98 -43.02 -5.05
CA LEU A 30 -7.78 -42.77 -4.25
C LEU A 30 -6.53 -42.69 -5.13
N ILE A 31 -6.38 -43.56 -6.12
CA ILE A 31 -5.27 -43.52 -7.08
C ILE A 31 -5.34 -42.25 -7.93
N GLU A 32 -6.53 -41.84 -8.37
CA GLU A 32 -6.74 -40.63 -9.16
C GLU A 32 -6.57 -39.35 -8.32
N LYS A 33 -6.97 -39.37 -7.04
CA LYS A 33 -6.67 -38.30 -6.08
C LYS A 33 -5.17 -38.20 -5.81
N HIS A 34 -4.48 -39.32 -5.62
CA HIS A 34 -3.03 -39.31 -5.39
C HIS A 34 -2.26 -38.94 -6.66
N LYS A 35 -2.76 -39.33 -7.84
CA LYS A 35 -2.21 -38.93 -9.13
C LYS A 35 -2.44 -37.45 -9.40
N ASN A 36 -3.61 -36.90 -9.04
CA ASN A 36 -3.87 -35.45 -9.09
C ASN A 36 -3.07 -34.67 -8.02
N GLU A 37 -2.84 -35.22 -6.83
CA GLU A 37 -1.92 -34.63 -5.83
C GLU A 37 -0.45 -34.63 -6.30
N ILE A 38 -0.06 -35.61 -7.13
CA ILE A 38 1.27 -35.70 -7.73
C ILE A 38 1.39 -34.85 -9.02
N ASP A 39 0.34 -34.75 -9.84
CA ASP A 39 0.28 -33.91 -11.05
C ASP A 39 0.03 -32.42 -10.74
N ILE A 40 -0.44 -32.06 -9.53
CA ILE A 40 -0.52 -30.67 -9.04
C ILE A 40 0.80 -30.21 -8.38
N LYS A 41 1.82 -31.09 -8.25
CA LYS A 41 3.19 -30.59 -8.11
C LYS A 41 3.63 -30.03 -9.46
N HIS A 42 3.34 -28.75 -9.69
CA HIS A 42 4.15 -27.95 -10.62
C HIS A 42 5.61 -28.29 -10.34
N THR A 43 6.34 -28.68 -11.37
CA THR A 43 7.74 -29.07 -11.21
C THR A 43 8.50 -27.79 -10.89
N VAL A 44 8.60 -27.46 -9.60
CA VAL A 44 9.30 -26.27 -9.12
C VAL A 44 10.73 -26.38 -9.63
N ILE A 45 11.08 -25.54 -10.60
CA ILE A 45 12.45 -25.51 -11.14
C ILE A 45 13.33 -24.95 -10.05
N LYS A 46 14.23 -25.76 -9.52
CA LYS A 46 15.20 -25.35 -8.52
C LYS A 46 16.58 -25.19 -9.15
N LYS A 47 17.33 -24.21 -8.66
CA LYS A 47 18.74 -24.01 -9.01
C LYS A 47 19.58 -23.91 -7.73
N ASP A 48 20.85 -24.27 -7.85
CA ASP A 48 21.82 -24.07 -6.78
C ASP A 48 21.89 -22.59 -6.38
N LEU A 49 21.84 -22.31 -5.06
CA LEU A 49 21.78 -20.96 -4.52
C LEU A 49 23.04 -20.15 -4.85
N GLN A 50 24.22 -20.78 -4.84
CA GLN A 50 25.47 -20.09 -5.16
C GLN A 50 25.46 -19.64 -6.62
N TRP A 51 25.00 -20.51 -7.52
CA TRP A 51 24.80 -20.13 -8.92
C TRP A 51 23.81 -18.97 -9.08
N VAL A 52 22.68 -18.99 -8.35
CA VAL A 52 21.70 -17.90 -8.41
C VAL A 52 22.31 -16.58 -7.92
N LYS A 53 23.03 -16.59 -6.80
CA LYS A 53 23.73 -15.40 -6.27
C LYS A 53 24.75 -14.83 -7.26
N GLU A 54 25.51 -15.69 -7.94
CA GLU A 54 26.53 -15.28 -8.91
C GLU A 54 25.96 -14.69 -10.21
N ASN A 55 24.73 -15.05 -10.58
CA ASN A 55 24.09 -14.63 -11.83
C ASN A 55 22.96 -13.60 -11.63
N ALA A 56 22.62 -13.29 -10.39
CA ALA A 56 21.61 -12.29 -10.08
C ALA A 56 22.12 -10.88 -10.37
N TYR A 57 21.28 -10.07 -11.02
CA TYR A 57 21.50 -8.63 -11.12
C TYR A 57 21.07 -7.90 -9.86
N PHE A 58 20.07 -8.45 -9.17
CA PHE A 58 19.50 -7.86 -7.98
C PHE A 58 19.12 -8.93 -6.96
N GLU A 59 19.27 -8.56 -5.69
CA GLU A 59 18.94 -9.34 -4.50
C GLU A 59 18.08 -8.46 -3.59
N VAL A 60 17.03 -9.05 -3.03
CA VAL A 60 16.06 -8.35 -2.18
C VAL A 60 15.70 -9.21 -0.98
N ASP A 61 15.97 -8.69 0.21
CA ASP A 61 15.49 -9.30 1.45
C ASP A 61 14.01 -8.97 1.67
N MET A 62 13.23 -9.99 1.98
CA MET A 62 11.80 -9.87 2.27
C MET A 62 11.44 -10.61 3.55
N ASN A 63 10.82 -9.91 4.49
CA ASN A 63 10.18 -10.49 5.67
C ASN A 63 8.66 -10.50 5.48
N VAL A 64 8.05 -11.68 5.54
CA VAL A 64 6.59 -11.83 5.46
C VAL A 64 6.13 -12.80 6.53
N LYS A 65 5.28 -12.32 7.44
CA LYS A 65 4.74 -13.11 8.57
C LYS A 65 5.84 -13.78 9.38
N GLU A 66 6.88 -13.01 9.73
CA GLU A 66 8.05 -13.45 10.54
C GLU A 66 8.95 -14.48 9.83
N LYS A 67 8.70 -14.78 8.54
CA LYS A 67 9.60 -15.60 7.72
C LYS A 67 10.47 -14.72 6.83
N GLU A 68 11.74 -15.07 6.75
CA GLU A 68 12.73 -14.43 5.90
C GLU A 68 12.84 -15.15 4.55
N TYR A 69 12.96 -14.34 3.50
CA TYR A 69 13.13 -14.78 2.13
C TYR A 69 14.13 -13.87 1.43
N GLU A 70 14.87 -14.46 0.50
CA GLU A 70 15.75 -13.73 -0.41
C GLU A 70 15.19 -13.88 -1.83
N LEU A 71 14.89 -12.76 -2.48
CA LEU A 71 14.43 -12.71 -3.86
C LEU A 71 15.57 -12.30 -4.79
N TYR A 72 15.83 -13.12 -5.79
CA TYR A 72 16.86 -12.90 -6.81
C TYR A 72 16.23 -12.67 -8.18
N ILE A 73 16.74 -11.65 -8.90
CA ILE A 73 16.37 -11.40 -10.29
C ILE A 73 17.57 -11.71 -11.18
N VAL A 74 17.45 -12.80 -11.94
CA VAL A 74 18.53 -13.39 -12.74
C VAL A 74 18.22 -13.20 -14.23
N GLY A 75 19.22 -12.79 -15.01
CA GLY A 75 19.11 -12.75 -16.47
C GLY A 75 19.23 -14.16 -17.08
N GLU A 76 18.36 -14.52 -18.03
CA GLU A 76 18.41 -15.82 -18.73
C GLU A 76 18.62 -15.68 -20.26
N GLY A 77 18.81 -14.46 -20.74
CA GLY A 77 18.87 -14.13 -22.18
C GLY A 77 19.09 -12.64 -22.44
N GLU A 78 19.70 -11.96 -21.48
CA GLU A 78 19.90 -10.52 -21.48
C GLU A 78 21.14 -10.10 -22.27
N ARG A 79 21.05 -8.91 -22.89
CA ARG A 79 22.20 -8.21 -23.44
C ARG A 79 22.59 -7.07 -22.50
N LYS A 80 23.89 -6.97 -22.24
CA LYS A 80 24.50 -5.86 -21.48
C LYS A 80 25.25 -4.95 -22.45
N TYR A 81 24.97 -3.66 -22.43
CA TYR A 81 25.64 -2.67 -23.27
C TYR A 81 25.82 -1.33 -22.56
N GLN A 82 26.77 -0.53 -23.05
CA GLN A 82 26.95 0.85 -22.60
C GLN A 82 26.12 1.78 -23.48
N GLN A 83 25.45 2.73 -22.84
CA GLN A 83 24.66 3.74 -23.51
C GLN A 83 25.58 4.70 -24.29
N VAL A 84 25.31 4.89 -25.59
CA VAL A 84 26.23 5.66 -26.48
C VAL A 84 25.98 7.17 -26.40
N GLU A 85 24.74 7.55 -26.13
CA GLU A 85 24.27 8.93 -26.00
C GLU A 85 23.17 9.01 -24.95
N ASP A 86 22.97 10.18 -24.37
CA ASP A 86 21.87 10.42 -23.44
C ASP A 86 20.54 10.03 -24.11
N SER A 87 19.74 9.23 -23.43
CA SER A 87 18.46 8.72 -23.89
C SER A 87 17.49 8.58 -22.73
N GLU A 88 16.26 8.22 -23.06
CA GLU A 88 15.23 7.88 -22.07
C GLU A 88 15.69 6.77 -21.11
N LEU A 89 16.56 5.85 -21.53
CA LEU A 89 17.07 4.77 -20.68
C LEU A 89 18.18 5.20 -19.70
N GLY A 90 18.78 6.38 -19.89
CA GLY A 90 19.94 6.80 -19.11
C GLY A 90 20.88 7.75 -19.84
N LYS A 91 21.90 8.18 -19.10
CA LYS A 91 22.95 9.05 -19.63
C LYS A 91 23.93 8.23 -20.46
N LYS A 92 24.67 8.92 -21.31
CA LYS A 92 25.84 8.35 -21.97
C LYS A 92 26.75 7.66 -20.95
N ASP A 93 27.28 6.51 -21.35
CA ASP A 93 28.13 5.61 -20.57
C ASP A 93 27.42 4.90 -19.38
N ASP A 94 26.09 5.02 -19.26
CA ASP A 94 25.31 4.17 -18.35
C ASP A 94 25.28 2.71 -18.86
N THR A 95 25.35 1.77 -17.92
CA THR A 95 25.26 0.35 -18.22
C THR A 95 23.82 -0.12 -18.24
N ILE A 96 23.34 -0.51 -19.43
CA ILE A 96 21.99 -0.99 -19.64
C ILE A 96 21.99 -2.51 -19.80
N VAL A 97 21.02 -3.17 -19.18
CA VAL A 97 20.76 -4.60 -19.34
C VAL A 97 19.32 -4.77 -19.79
N THR A 98 19.10 -5.51 -20.88
CA THR A 98 17.75 -5.74 -21.41
C THR A 98 17.59 -7.15 -21.96
N GLY A 99 16.44 -7.78 -21.72
CA GLY A 99 16.11 -9.12 -22.23
C GLY A 99 15.22 -9.91 -21.30
N ASP A 100 15.39 -11.23 -21.30
CA ASP A 100 14.62 -12.17 -20.49
C ASP A 100 15.21 -12.31 -19.09
N PHE A 101 14.34 -12.25 -18.08
CA PHE A 101 14.70 -12.40 -16.68
C PHE A 101 13.83 -13.44 -16.00
N SER A 102 14.34 -13.98 -14.90
CA SER A 102 13.65 -14.94 -14.03
C SER A 102 13.84 -14.58 -12.58
N PHE A 103 12.80 -14.83 -11.80
CA PHE A 103 12.77 -14.54 -10.37
C PHE A 103 12.99 -15.86 -9.62
N PHE A 104 13.93 -15.89 -8.69
CA PHE A 104 14.21 -17.03 -7.84
C PHE A 104 13.99 -16.65 -6.38
N LEU A 105 13.28 -17.49 -5.63
CA LEU A 105 13.01 -17.28 -4.23
C LEU A 105 13.78 -18.31 -3.40
N TRP A 106 14.49 -17.82 -2.39
CA TRP A 106 15.13 -18.64 -1.37
C TRP A 106 14.51 -18.38 0.00
N THR A 107 14.51 -19.41 0.84
CA THR A 107 14.20 -19.35 2.27
C THR A 107 15.03 -20.44 2.98
N GLU A 108 15.23 -20.35 4.29
CA GLU A 108 16.04 -21.32 5.05
C GLU A 108 15.62 -22.78 4.80
N GLU A 109 14.32 -23.04 4.62
CA GLU A 109 13.76 -24.37 4.35
C GLU A 109 14.28 -24.98 3.03
N TYR A 110 14.77 -24.16 2.09
CA TYR A 110 15.34 -24.62 0.82
C TYR A 110 16.84 -24.91 0.87
N GLY A 111 17.53 -24.58 1.98
CA GLY A 111 18.95 -24.91 2.16
C GLY A 111 19.84 -24.31 1.07
N HIS A 112 20.39 -25.14 0.19
CA HIS A 112 21.30 -24.73 -0.89
C HIS A 112 20.61 -24.53 -2.24
N GLU A 113 19.28 -24.52 -2.29
CA GLU A 113 18.51 -24.37 -3.53
C GLU A 113 17.63 -23.13 -3.49
N ALA A 114 17.46 -22.44 -4.62
CA ALA A 114 16.43 -21.42 -4.80
C ALA A 114 15.41 -21.87 -5.86
N ALA A 115 14.14 -21.57 -5.62
CA ALA A 115 13.02 -21.97 -6.47
C ALA A 115 12.67 -20.87 -7.49
N LYS A 116 12.67 -21.19 -8.78
CA LYS A 116 12.17 -20.29 -9.83
C LYS A 116 10.68 -20.04 -9.62
N GLN A 117 10.29 -18.76 -9.69
CA GLN A 117 8.91 -18.32 -9.54
C GLN A 117 8.25 -18.22 -10.91
N GLU A 118 7.01 -18.70 -11.02
CA GLU A 118 6.21 -18.60 -12.24
C GLU A 118 5.43 -17.28 -12.21
N LEU A 119 5.95 -16.27 -12.92
CA LEU A 119 5.36 -14.94 -13.01
C LEU A 119 5.24 -14.50 -14.47
N GLU A 120 4.16 -13.82 -14.80
CA GLU A 120 4.06 -13.06 -16.04
C GLU A 120 4.87 -11.77 -15.88
N LEU A 121 6.08 -11.76 -16.46
CA LEU A 121 6.98 -10.62 -16.43
C LEU A 121 6.86 -9.80 -17.71
N PRO A 122 7.12 -8.47 -17.63
CA PRO A 122 7.33 -7.67 -18.83
C PRO A 122 8.45 -8.27 -19.69
N ASN A 123 8.26 -8.34 -21.00
CA ASN A 123 9.29 -8.82 -21.92
C ASN A 123 9.43 -7.85 -23.11
N PRO A 124 10.63 -7.26 -23.34
CA PRO A 124 11.84 -7.40 -22.52
C PRO A 124 11.76 -6.61 -21.22
N MET A 125 12.41 -7.09 -20.15
CA MET A 125 12.72 -6.22 -19.02
C MET A 125 13.98 -5.41 -19.33
N THR A 126 14.04 -4.17 -18.85
CA THR A 126 15.19 -3.29 -19.07
C THR A 126 15.57 -2.57 -17.78
N PHE A 127 16.87 -2.57 -17.47
CA PHE A 127 17.43 -1.96 -16.28
C PHE A 127 18.63 -1.09 -16.64
N ASN A 128 18.65 0.13 -16.10
CA ASN A 128 19.86 0.95 -16.05
C ASN A 128 20.54 0.71 -14.70
N LEU A 129 21.68 0.02 -14.69
CA LEU A 129 22.36 -0.39 -13.47
C LEU A 129 22.93 0.79 -12.66
N SER A 130 23.01 1.99 -13.24
CA SER A 130 23.39 3.22 -12.53
C SER A 130 22.24 3.83 -11.72
N GLN A 131 21.01 3.36 -11.90
CA GLN A 131 19.81 3.91 -11.27
C GLN A 131 19.17 2.95 -10.25
N LYS A 132 18.26 3.48 -9.43
CA LYS A 132 17.33 2.67 -8.64
C LYS A 132 16.45 1.85 -9.60
N ASN A 133 16.48 0.53 -9.49
CA ASN A 133 15.65 -0.38 -10.29
C ASN A 133 14.68 -1.19 -9.43
N ILE A 134 14.96 -1.28 -8.14
CA ILE A 134 14.17 -2.04 -7.19
C ILE A 134 14.03 -1.24 -5.89
N GLY A 135 12.92 -1.41 -5.19
CA GLY A 135 12.76 -0.95 -3.81
C GLY A 135 11.94 -1.93 -2.99
N THR A 136 12.13 -1.90 -1.68
CA THR A 136 11.39 -2.73 -0.73
C THR A 136 10.66 -1.85 0.27
N PHE A 137 9.41 -2.19 0.57
CA PHE A 137 8.56 -1.41 1.47
C PHE A 137 7.87 -2.32 2.47
N LEU A 138 7.82 -1.92 3.74
CA LEU A 138 7.09 -2.64 4.79
C LEU A 138 5.64 -2.13 4.85
N VAL A 139 4.67 -2.98 4.53
CA VAL A 139 3.24 -2.64 4.49
C VAL A 139 2.44 -3.72 5.20
N ASN A 140 1.67 -3.35 6.22
CA ASN A 140 0.93 -4.27 7.08
C ASN A 140 1.81 -5.43 7.61
N GLN A 141 3.01 -5.11 8.09
CA GLN A 141 4.02 -6.06 8.59
C GLN A 141 4.52 -7.07 7.55
N GLN A 142 4.38 -6.76 6.25
CA GLN A 142 4.88 -7.60 5.16
C GLN A 142 5.72 -6.76 4.22
N ASN A 143 6.86 -7.30 3.80
CA ASN A 143 7.63 -6.67 2.74
C ASN A 143 6.93 -6.85 1.39
N ILE A 144 6.91 -5.77 0.63
CA ILE A 144 6.58 -5.75 -0.78
C ILE A 144 7.81 -5.27 -1.55
N ALA A 145 8.11 -5.90 -2.68
CA ALA A 145 9.16 -5.48 -3.59
C ALA A 145 8.52 -4.73 -4.78
N ALA A 146 9.10 -3.62 -5.20
CA ALA A 146 8.74 -2.92 -6.42
C ALA A 146 9.90 -3.05 -7.40
N VAL A 147 9.64 -3.55 -8.60
CA VAL A 147 10.58 -3.58 -9.72
C VAL A 147 10.16 -2.52 -10.73
N PHE A 148 11.04 -1.55 -10.95
CA PHE A 148 10.80 -0.42 -11.82
C PHE A 148 11.27 -0.74 -13.23
N GLN A 149 10.41 -0.46 -14.21
CA GLN A 149 10.69 -0.55 -15.64
C GLN A 149 10.39 0.81 -16.29
N GLY A 150 11.08 1.10 -17.37
CA GLY A 150 10.95 2.38 -18.06
C GLY A 150 11.93 3.44 -17.56
N GLU A 151 11.71 4.63 -18.07
CA GLU A 151 12.81 5.46 -18.56
C GLU A 151 13.14 6.63 -17.62
N GLU A 152 12.15 7.43 -17.24
CA GLU A 152 12.37 8.60 -16.37
C GLU A 152 11.13 8.97 -15.56
N ALA A 153 11.28 9.98 -14.70
CA ALA A 153 10.18 10.55 -13.96
C ALA A 153 9.08 11.04 -14.94
N ASN A 154 7.89 10.41 -14.89
CA ASN A 154 6.65 10.56 -15.71
C ASN A 154 6.17 9.28 -16.40
N GLU A 155 7.07 8.32 -16.65
CA GLU A 155 6.78 7.11 -17.46
C GLU A 155 7.32 5.82 -16.83
N VAL A 156 7.51 5.82 -15.50
CA VAL A 156 7.94 4.61 -14.78
C VAL A 156 6.77 3.65 -14.62
N MET A 157 6.99 2.39 -14.96
CA MET A 157 6.11 1.27 -14.65
C MET A 157 6.66 0.52 -13.44
N ALA A 158 5.93 0.54 -12.33
CA ALA A 158 6.29 -0.18 -11.12
C ALA A 158 5.48 -1.48 -11.00
N TYR A 159 6.18 -2.61 -10.98
CA TYR A 159 5.61 -3.93 -10.77
C TYR A 159 5.83 -4.35 -9.33
N PHE A 160 4.75 -4.63 -8.60
CA PHE A 160 4.82 -4.91 -7.18
C PHE A 160 4.60 -6.38 -6.89
N TYR A 161 5.39 -6.91 -5.96
CA TYR A 161 5.37 -8.31 -5.57
C TYR A 161 5.38 -8.46 -4.06
N THR A 162 4.75 -9.51 -3.55
CA THR A 162 4.92 -9.97 -2.16
C THR A 162 4.96 -11.49 -2.14
N ILE A 163 5.15 -12.07 -0.95
CA ILE A 163 5.16 -13.51 -0.76
C ILE A 163 3.83 -13.92 -0.15
N HIS A 164 3.11 -14.82 -0.81
CA HIS A 164 1.88 -15.40 -0.30
C HIS A 164 1.99 -16.92 -0.32
N ASN A 165 1.86 -17.55 0.84
CA ASN A 165 2.00 -19.00 1.01
C ASN A 165 3.33 -19.59 0.47
N GLY A 166 4.43 -18.85 0.58
CA GLY A 166 5.76 -19.30 0.16
C GLY A 166 6.08 -19.09 -1.32
N GLU A 167 5.16 -18.45 -2.07
CA GLU A 167 5.32 -18.13 -3.48
C GLU A 167 5.29 -16.62 -3.69
N LEU A 168 6.03 -16.14 -4.68
CA LEU A 168 6.01 -14.75 -5.10
C LEU A 168 4.73 -14.49 -5.90
N VAL A 169 3.96 -13.48 -5.51
CA VAL A 169 2.70 -13.10 -6.17
C VAL A 169 2.73 -11.64 -6.58
N THR A 170 2.09 -11.32 -7.71
CA THR A 170 1.89 -9.95 -8.16
C THR A 170 0.82 -9.25 -7.33
N LEU A 171 1.13 -8.04 -6.86
CA LEU A 171 0.21 -7.23 -6.07
C LEU A 171 -0.78 -6.43 -6.92
N THR A 172 -0.51 -6.31 -8.22
CA THR A 172 -1.27 -5.50 -9.18
C THR A 172 -1.51 -6.30 -10.45
N ASP A 173 -2.68 -6.12 -11.08
CA ASP A 173 -3.05 -6.87 -12.30
C ASP A 173 -2.14 -6.54 -13.49
N TYR A 174 -1.52 -5.35 -13.48
CA TYR A 174 -0.52 -4.87 -14.43
C TYR A 174 0.44 -3.92 -13.71
N GLY A 175 1.54 -3.52 -14.35
CA GLY A 175 2.47 -2.53 -13.78
C GLY A 175 1.78 -1.19 -13.54
N MET A 176 2.07 -0.54 -12.42
CA MET A 176 1.50 0.77 -12.10
C MET A 176 2.32 1.89 -12.72
N ARG A 177 1.67 2.73 -13.53
CA ARG A 177 2.31 3.94 -14.06
C ARG A 177 2.47 4.99 -12.96
N ILE A 178 3.70 5.32 -12.62
CA ILE A 178 4.07 6.30 -11.60
C ILE A 178 5.02 7.36 -12.17
N PHE A 179 5.04 8.52 -11.52
CA PHE A 179 5.83 9.67 -11.89
C PHE A 179 7.26 9.60 -11.37
N SER A 180 7.54 8.94 -10.25
CA SER A 180 8.89 8.76 -9.72
C SER A 180 9.05 7.36 -9.16
N LYS A 181 10.29 6.87 -9.09
CA LYS A 181 10.70 5.65 -8.37
C LYS A 181 10.70 5.87 -6.83
N ASP A 182 10.43 7.09 -6.40
CA ASP A 182 10.15 7.42 -5.01
C ASP A 182 8.74 6.98 -4.66
N ILE A 183 8.63 6.23 -3.56
CA ILE A 183 7.38 5.74 -3.00
C ILE A 183 7.48 5.99 -1.50
N LYS A 184 6.43 6.60 -0.92
CA LYS A 184 6.41 6.91 0.51
C LYS A 184 5.78 5.77 1.28
N ASN A 185 6.43 5.35 2.35
CA ASN A 185 5.82 4.47 3.34
C ASN A 185 5.09 5.31 4.39
N ILE A 186 3.81 5.02 4.63
CA ILE A 186 2.99 5.76 5.59
C ILE A 186 2.66 4.82 6.74
N GLN A 187 3.34 5.06 7.87
CA GLN A 187 3.12 4.35 9.14
C GLN A 187 3.12 2.81 8.99
N GLN A 188 3.90 2.27 8.04
CA GLN A 188 3.99 0.84 7.74
C GLN A 188 2.67 0.16 7.34
N ASN A 189 1.61 0.92 7.05
CA ASN A 189 0.28 0.37 6.70
C ASN A 189 -0.10 0.68 5.25
N TYR A 190 0.48 1.74 4.68
CA TYR A 190 0.19 2.19 3.34
C TYR A 190 1.45 2.57 2.59
N ILE A 191 1.36 2.54 1.26
CA ILE A 191 2.31 3.24 0.40
C ILE A 191 1.60 4.36 -0.35
N GLN A 192 2.34 5.39 -0.70
CA GLN A 192 1.86 6.44 -1.58
C GLN A 192 2.78 6.57 -2.80
N THR A 193 2.14 6.63 -3.95
CA THR A 193 2.78 6.84 -5.25
C THR A 193 2.30 8.15 -5.84
N LEU A 194 3.14 8.80 -6.62
CA LEU A 194 2.78 9.99 -7.39
C LEU A 194 2.59 9.59 -8.86
N ARG A 195 1.58 10.10 -9.54
CA ARG A 195 1.42 9.92 -11.00
C ARG A 195 1.00 11.22 -11.69
N LYS A 196 1.35 11.37 -12.96
CA LYS A 196 0.85 12.48 -13.77
C LYS A 196 -0.60 12.21 -14.20
N LYS A 197 -1.48 13.18 -13.96
CA LYS A 197 -2.88 13.13 -14.42
C LYS A 197 -3.10 13.99 -15.65
N ASP A 198 -2.53 15.19 -15.66
CA ASP A 198 -2.51 16.13 -16.78
C ASP A 198 -1.20 16.94 -16.76
N LYS A 199 -1.01 17.91 -17.67
CA LYS A 199 0.21 18.71 -17.81
C LYS A 199 0.68 19.35 -16.51
N GLU A 200 -0.25 19.92 -15.73
CA GLU A 200 0.06 20.63 -14.48
C GLU A 200 -0.51 19.92 -13.24
N ILE A 201 -1.24 18.81 -13.41
CA ILE A 201 -1.93 18.13 -12.32
C ILE A 201 -1.28 16.79 -12.04
N MET A 202 -0.79 16.64 -10.81
CA MET A 202 -0.30 15.40 -10.26
C MET A 202 -1.38 14.73 -9.42
N GLU A 203 -1.34 13.41 -9.31
CA GLU A 203 -2.22 12.66 -8.42
C GLU A 203 -1.40 11.83 -7.44
N PHE A 204 -1.66 12.04 -6.15
CA PHE A 204 -1.20 11.18 -5.06
C PHE A 204 -2.17 10.02 -4.92
N ASP A 205 -1.71 8.80 -5.19
CA ASP A 205 -2.46 7.57 -4.98
C ASP A 205 -1.94 6.89 -3.72
N THR A 206 -2.84 6.61 -2.76
CA THR A 206 -2.52 5.87 -1.55
C THR A 206 -3.06 4.44 -1.65
N TRP A 207 -2.22 3.47 -1.30
CA TRP A 207 -2.49 2.04 -1.45
C TRP A 207 -2.31 1.30 -0.14
N MET A 208 -3.14 0.30 0.09
CA MET A 208 -3.06 -0.63 1.22
C MET A 208 -2.84 -2.04 0.71
N LEU A 209 -2.07 -2.85 1.43
CA LEU A 209 -1.95 -4.28 1.16
C LEU A 209 -3.13 -5.05 1.77
N GLU A 210 -3.96 -5.67 0.92
CA GLU A 210 -5.06 -6.54 1.35
C GLU A 210 -4.52 -7.89 1.85
N GLN A 211 -4.86 -8.24 3.09
CA GLN A 211 -4.30 -9.41 3.77
C GLN A 211 -4.75 -10.76 3.18
N ASN A 212 -5.92 -10.80 2.54
CA ASN A 212 -6.54 -12.05 2.11
C ASN A 212 -5.97 -12.59 0.80
N ASN A 213 -5.76 -11.71 -0.18
CA ASN A 213 -5.32 -12.09 -1.53
C ASN A 213 -3.93 -11.53 -1.88
N GLY A 214 -3.32 -10.75 -0.99
CA GLY A 214 -2.04 -10.10 -1.27
C GLY A 214 -2.13 -9.18 -2.48
N LYS A 215 -3.16 -8.32 -2.56
CA LYS A 215 -3.25 -7.29 -3.60
C LYS A 215 -3.10 -5.89 -3.01
N LEU A 216 -2.56 -4.96 -3.80
CA LEU A 216 -2.59 -3.54 -3.46
C LEU A 216 -3.94 -2.95 -3.86
N LEU A 217 -4.67 -2.46 -2.86
CA LEU A 217 -5.93 -1.77 -3.06
C LEU A 217 -5.72 -0.27 -2.98
N LYS A 218 -6.18 0.46 -4.00
CA LYS A 218 -6.23 1.93 -3.95
C LYS A 218 -7.27 2.37 -2.94
N VAL A 219 -6.83 2.96 -1.84
CA VAL A 219 -7.73 3.48 -0.79
C VAL A 219 -8.08 4.95 -0.99
N ASP A 220 -7.20 5.70 -1.66
CA ASP A 220 -7.43 7.10 -1.94
C ASP A 220 -6.66 7.61 -3.18
N ALA A 221 -7.19 8.66 -3.80
CA ALA A 221 -6.54 9.41 -4.88
C ALA A 221 -6.81 10.91 -4.73
N THR A 222 -5.77 11.73 -4.67
CA THR A 222 -5.90 13.19 -4.57
C THR A 222 -5.12 13.92 -5.64
N SER A 223 -5.82 14.72 -6.44
CA SER A 223 -5.21 15.60 -7.44
C SER A 223 -4.69 16.89 -6.80
N VAL A 224 -3.45 17.25 -7.13
CA VAL A 224 -2.76 18.46 -6.65
C VAL A 224 -2.03 19.12 -7.82
N ASP A 225 -2.18 20.43 -7.94
CA ASP A 225 -1.50 21.29 -8.91
C ASP A 225 -0.44 22.20 -8.25
N ASN A 226 -0.38 22.20 -6.91
CA ASN A 226 0.59 22.96 -6.15
C ASN A 226 2.00 22.34 -6.28
N LYS A 227 2.87 23.06 -7.01
CA LYS A 227 4.25 22.64 -7.30
C LYS A 227 5.14 22.49 -6.06
N GLU A 228 4.90 23.28 -5.01
CA GLU A 228 5.65 23.19 -3.76
C GLU A 228 5.34 21.90 -3.02
N ILE A 229 4.05 21.53 -2.95
CA ILE A 229 3.63 20.25 -2.34
C ILE A 229 4.21 19.05 -3.10
N ILE A 230 4.18 19.10 -4.43
CA ILE A 230 4.76 18.06 -5.28
C ILE A 230 6.26 17.96 -5.07
N LYS A 231 6.95 19.11 -4.99
CA LYS A 231 8.39 19.17 -4.74
C LYS A 231 8.75 18.60 -3.36
N ASN A 232 8.07 19.03 -2.30
CA ASN A 232 8.34 18.52 -0.94
C ASN A 232 8.13 17.00 -0.88
N TRP A 233 7.12 16.48 -1.57
CA TRP A 233 6.93 15.04 -1.68
C TRP A 233 8.07 14.33 -2.40
N LEU A 234 8.64 14.91 -3.44
CA LEU A 234 9.79 14.31 -4.13
C LEU A 234 11.07 14.40 -3.28
N ASP A 235 11.32 15.56 -2.67
CA ASP A 235 12.59 15.89 -2.04
C ASP A 235 12.71 15.39 -0.59
N GLU A 236 11.61 15.30 0.16
CA GLU A 236 11.61 14.97 1.59
C GLU A 236 11.13 13.53 1.82
N GLU A 237 12.04 12.63 2.24
CA GLU A 237 11.77 11.20 2.42
C GLU A 237 10.56 10.93 3.32
N GLU A 238 10.46 11.67 4.43
CA GLU A 238 9.43 11.47 5.44
C GLU A 238 8.10 12.15 5.09
N PHE A 239 8.08 13.08 4.12
CA PHE A 239 6.86 13.78 3.71
C PHE A 239 5.99 12.90 2.83
N TYR A 240 4.73 12.74 3.23
CA TYR A 240 3.67 12.18 2.41
C TYR A 240 2.49 13.14 2.36
N TYR A 241 1.72 13.08 1.28
CA TYR A 241 0.55 13.92 1.14
C TYR A 241 -0.65 13.32 1.90
N PRO A 242 -1.44 14.13 2.63
CA PRO A 242 -2.57 13.59 3.39
C PRO A 242 -3.63 12.99 2.47
N TYR A 243 -4.27 11.93 2.94
CA TYR A 243 -5.19 11.11 2.16
C TYR A 243 -6.43 10.78 2.97
N LYS A 244 -7.50 10.35 2.30
CA LYS A 244 -8.76 9.98 2.96
C LYS A 244 -8.54 8.79 3.91
N ASN A 245 -8.50 9.08 5.21
CA ASN A 245 -8.35 8.08 6.28
C ASN A 245 -9.27 8.31 7.48
N LEU A 246 -10.15 9.31 7.41
CA LEU A 246 -11.13 9.63 8.44
C LEU A 246 -12.53 9.65 7.86
N SER A 247 -13.51 9.56 8.74
CA SER A 247 -14.92 9.83 8.43
C SER A 247 -15.54 10.54 9.62
N VAL A 248 -16.45 11.46 9.34
CA VAL A 248 -17.22 12.10 10.42
C VAL A 248 -18.17 11.07 11.02
N THR A 249 -18.15 10.97 12.33
CA THR A 249 -19.04 10.09 13.09
C THR A 249 -19.79 10.91 14.13
N SER A 250 -20.86 10.33 14.69
CA SER A 250 -21.63 10.96 15.77
C SER A 250 -20.79 11.24 17.04
N SER A 251 -19.60 10.63 17.18
CA SER A 251 -18.70 10.90 18.31
C SER A 251 -17.87 12.17 18.14
N LEU A 252 -17.85 12.81 16.96
CA LEU A 252 -17.06 14.02 16.71
C LEU A 252 -17.34 15.13 17.74
N MET A 253 -18.62 15.38 18.04
CA MET A 253 -18.99 16.42 19.02
C MET A 253 -18.55 16.06 20.44
N ASN A 254 -18.71 14.79 20.84
CA ASN A 254 -18.24 14.32 22.15
C ASN A 254 -16.71 14.43 22.31
N LEU A 255 -15.95 14.18 21.24
CA LEU A 255 -14.50 14.39 21.23
C LEU A 255 -14.15 15.88 21.32
N ALA A 256 -14.85 16.72 20.55
CA ALA A 256 -14.65 18.16 20.54
C ALA A 256 -14.90 18.79 21.92
N GLU A 257 -15.92 18.33 22.66
CA GLU A 257 -16.20 18.76 24.04
C GLU A 257 -15.06 18.44 25.02
N GLN A 258 -14.29 17.38 24.73
CA GLN A 258 -13.12 16.97 25.51
C GLN A 258 -11.83 17.66 25.04
N GLY A 259 -11.91 18.61 24.10
CA GLY A 259 -10.76 19.29 23.54
C GLY A 259 -9.99 18.44 22.53
N MET A 260 -10.54 17.31 22.05
CA MET A 260 -9.93 16.44 21.05
C MET A 260 -10.57 16.62 19.67
N LEU A 261 -9.75 16.59 18.63
CA LEU A 261 -10.22 16.57 17.24
C LEU A 261 -10.05 15.17 16.64
N ILE A 262 -11.00 14.74 15.81
CA ILE A 262 -10.90 13.46 15.11
C ILE A 262 -9.57 13.34 14.35
N GLY A 263 -8.91 12.20 14.45
CA GLY A 263 -7.64 11.94 13.80
C GLY A 263 -6.45 12.73 14.34
N ALA A 264 -6.60 13.48 15.44
CA ALA A 264 -5.50 14.05 16.21
C ALA A 264 -5.23 13.19 17.46
N GLN A 265 -3.97 13.06 17.82
CA GLN A 265 -3.54 12.23 18.97
C GLN A 265 -3.60 12.98 20.31
N TYR A 266 -3.50 14.30 20.28
CA TYR A 266 -3.36 15.13 21.48
C TYR A 266 -4.50 16.14 21.60
N PRO A 267 -5.09 16.32 22.79
CA PRO A 267 -6.09 17.35 23.04
C PRO A 267 -5.49 18.76 23.13
N ILE A 268 -6.37 19.75 23.04
CA ILE A 268 -6.06 21.13 23.43
C ILE A 268 -5.65 21.16 24.90
N GLY A 269 -4.56 21.88 25.20
CA GLY A 269 -3.95 21.95 26.52
C GLY A 269 -2.73 21.04 26.70
N THR A 270 -2.44 20.13 25.77
CA THR A 270 -1.18 19.37 25.77
C THR A 270 0.02 20.29 25.57
N ASN A 271 1.15 20.00 26.23
CA ASN A 271 2.39 20.74 26.01
C ASN A 271 3.03 20.33 24.68
N ILE A 272 3.41 21.29 23.84
CA ILE A 272 3.94 21.03 22.50
C ILE A 272 5.22 20.18 22.51
N LYS A 273 6.03 20.24 23.58
CA LYS A 273 7.25 19.42 23.72
C LYS A 273 6.94 17.93 23.84
N GLU A 274 5.76 17.55 24.32
CA GLU A 274 5.34 16.14 24.36
C GLU A 274 5.01 15.64 22.95
N ILE A 275 4.35 16.48 22.15
CA ILE A 275 3.98 16.14 20.77
C ILE A 275 5.22 15.99 19.88
N LYS A 276 6.20 16.90 20.03
CA LYS A 276 7.46 16.87 19.26
C LYS A 276 8.33 15.62 19.51
N LYS A 277 8.13 14.89 20.61
CA LYS A 277 8.95 13.70 20.94
C LYS A 277 8.62 12.47 20.08
N ILE A 278 7.45 12.46 19.45
CA ILE A 278 6.88 11.22 18.90
C ILE A 278 7.03 11.15 17.39
N ASN A 279 7.13 12.30 16.74
CA ASN A 279 7.39 12.38 15.32
C ASN A 279 8.39 13.51 15.08
N SER A 280 9.58 13.15 14.59
CA SER A 280 10.64 14.09 14.21
C SER A 280 10.31 14.87 12.94
N ASN A 281 9.36 14.39 12.14
CA ASN A 281 8.97 15.01 10.89
C ASN A 281 7.87 16.07 11.11
N TYR A 282 8.28 17.25 11.59
CA TYR A 282 7.41 18.41 11.69
C TYR A 282 8.07 19.66 11.11
N MET A 283 7.23 20.58 10.66
CA MET A 283 7.65 21.96 10.38
C MET A 283 7.09 22.87 11.47
N GLU A 284 7.93 23.73 12.04
CA GLU A 284 7.51 24.75 12.99
C GLU A 284 7.60 26.13 12.34
N GLU A 285 6.52 26.90 12.43
CA GLU A 285 6.44 28.23 11.84
C GLU A 285 5.80 29.22 12.82
N GLU A 286 6.18 30.50 12.71
CA GLU A 286 5.51 31.57 13.43
C GLU A 286 4.16 31.84 12.78
N TYR A 287 3.06 31.60 13.52
CA TYR A 287 1.72 31.87 13.01
C TYR A 287 1.31 33.34 13.21
N ASN A 288 1.56 33.88 14.40
CA ASN A 288 1.45 35.31 14.70
C ASN A 288 2.26 35.67 15.95
N GLN A 289 2.14 36.92 16.41
CA GLN A 289 2.86 37.40 17.59
C GLN A 289 2.67 36.53 18.85
N LYS A 290 1.49 35.91 19.02
CA LYS A 290 1.13 35.14 20.22
C LYS A 290 1.28 33.62 20.05
N PHE A 291 1.11 33.10 18.84
CA PHE A 291 1.03 31.66 18.59
C PHE A 291 2.06 31.18 17.57
N ASN A 292 2.59 29.99 17.80
CA ASN A 292 3.32 29.20 16.79
C ASN A 292 2.41 28.11 16.22
N GLN A 293 2.78 27.59 15.05
CA GLN A 293 2.17 26.40 14.46
C GLN A 293 3.19 25.28 14.30
N LEU A 294 2.76 24.06 14.62
CA LEU A 294 3.50 22.81 14.40
C LEU A 294 2.73 21.98 13.37
N ASN A 295 3.30 21.86 12.18
CA ASN A 295 2.70 21.20 11.04
C ASN A 295 3.23 19.77 10.91
N PHE A 296 2.33 18.80 11.02
CA PHE A 296 2.51 17.46 10.48
C PHE A 296 1.68 17.35 9.20
N PRO A 297 1.96 16.37 8.31
CA PRO A 297 1.12 16.16 7.13
C PRO A 297 -0.38 16.07 7.49
N GLU A 298 -0.72 15.29 8.52
CA GLU A 298 -2.10 14.97 8.84
C GLU A 298 -2.80 15.93 9.82
N VAL A 299 -2.04 16.77 10.52
CA VAL A 299 -2.55 17.61 11.61
C VAL A 299 -1.63 18.80 11.87
N THR A 300 -2.25 19.96 12.11
CA THR A 300 -1.55 21.16 12.58
C THR A 300 -1.97 21.46 14.01
N TYR A 301 -0.99 21.68 14.88
CA TYR A 301 -1.21 22.15 16.25
C TYR A 301 -0.79 23.62 16.36
N TYR A 302 -1.69 24.46 16.89
CA TYR A 302 -1.38 25.83 17.25
C TYR A 302 -1.19 25.92 18.75
N TYR A 303 -0.14 26.61 19.20
CA TYR A 303 0.16 26.73 20.63
C TYR A 303 0.63 28.12 21.00
N ASP A 304 0.36 28.50 22.24
CA ASP A 304 0.76 29.79 22.79
C ASP A 304 2.27 29.80 23.06
N LYS A 305 2.98 30.83 22.57
CA LYS A 305 4.44 30.93 22.67
C LYS A 305 4.93 31.00 24.13
N SER A 306 4.12 31.53 25.04
CA SER A 306 4.51 31.75 26.44
C SER A 306 4.29 30.53 27.31
N THR A 307 3.18 29.82 27.09
CA THR A 307 2.81 28.65 27.90
C THR A 307 3.20 27.32 27.25
N GLU A 308 3.50 27.34 25.95
CA GLU A 308 3.76 26.15 25.13
C GLU A 308 2.59 25.15 25.08
N LEU A 309 1.39 25.57 25.51
CA LEU A 309 0.20 24.73 25.50
C LEU A 309 -0.55 24.88 24.18
N VAL A 310 -1.00 23.75 23.62
CA VAL A 310 -1.86 23.72 22.44
C VAL A 310 -3.16 24.47 22.74
N THR A 311 -3.53 25.38 21.87
CA THR A 311 -4.76 26.19 21.95
C THR A 311 -5.75 25.88 20.83
N SER A 312 -5.28 25.25 19.75
CA SER A 312 -6.11 24.83 18.64
C SER A 312 -5.47 23.69 17.86
N ILE A 313 -6.32 22.84 17.28
CA ILE A 313 -5.92 21.69 16.45
C ILE A 313 -6.67 21.80 15.13
N SER A 314 -5.99 21.54 14.01
CA SER A 314 -6.61 21.54 12.67
C SER A 314 -6.22 20.29 11.90
N ILE A 315 -7.17 19.72 11.16
CA ILE A 315 -6.92 18.66 10.18
C ILE A 315 -7.31 19.12 8.78
N PRO A 316 -6.58 18.70 7.73
CA PRO A 316 -6.92 19.04 6.36
C PRO A 316 -8.13 18.22 5.89
N GLY A 317 -9.04 18.85 5.16
CA GLY A 317 -10.29 18.25 4.70
C GLY A 317 -10.12 17.09 3.72
N VAL A 318 -8.95 16.98 3.08
CA VAL A 318 -8.56 15.83 2.25
C VAL A 318 -8.58 14.51 3.02
N ARG A 319 -8.43 14.53 4.36
CA ARG A 319 -8.54 13.32 5.19
C ARG A 319 -9.97 12.77 5.29
N LEU A 320 -10.96 13.59 4.96
CA LEU A 320 -12.39 13.25 5.04
C LEU A 320 -13.01 13.11 3.63
N LYS A 321 -12.71 14.06 2.73
CA LYS A 321 -13.32 14.21 1.40
C LYS A 321 -14.85 14.29 1.40
N GLU A 322 -15.44 14.69 2.52
CA GLU A 322 -16.87 14.84 2.71
C GLU A 322 -17.38 16.24 2.33
N SER A 323 -18.70 16.34 2.16
CA SER A 323 -19.42 17.61 1.97
C SER A 323 -20.00 18.10 3.29
N VAL A 324 -20.40 19.38 3.33
CA VAL A 324 -21.12 19.93 4.48
C VAL A 324 -22.42 19.17 4.80
N GLN A 325 -23.12 18.67 3.79
CA GLN A 325 -24.37 17.93 3.98
C GLN A 325 -24.13 16.63 4.77
N SER A 326 -23.09 15.87 4.41
CA SER A 326 -22.67 14.64 5.12
C SER A 326 -22.43 14.91 6.61
N ILE A 327 -21.75 16.02 6.91
CA ILE A 327 -21.49 16.44 8.29
C ILE A 327 -22.81 16.78 8.99
N GLN A 328 -23.67 17.58 8.35
CA GLN A 328 -24.93 18.01 8.96
C GLN A 328 -25.87 16.83 9.25
N ASP A 329 -25.87 15.82 8.38
CA ASP A 329 -26.64 14.60 8.58
C ASP A 329 -26.10 13.77 9.76
N THR A 330 -24.81 13.90 10.08
CA THR A 330 -24.14 13.12 11.12
C THR A 330 -24.13 13.78 12.49
N ILE A 331 -23.85 15.09 12.57
CA ILE A 331 -23.69 15.83 13.83
C ILE A 331 -24.71 16.96 14.01
N GLY A 332 -25.68 17.09 13.10
CA GLY A 332 -26.70 18.14 13.14
C GLY A 332 -26.28 19.43 12.47
N LYS A 333 -27.13 20.46 12.55
CA LYS A 333 -26.88 21.76 11.91
C LYS A 333 -25.90 22.60 12.75
N PRO A 334 -25.06 23.43 12.10
CA PRO A 334 -24.20 24.36 12.82
C PRO A 334 -25.03 25.46 13.50
N GLU A 335 -24.46 26.04 14.55
CA GLU A 335 -25.03 27.21 15.22
C GLU A 335 -24.87 28.47 14.37
N ASP A 336 -23.76 28.58 13.64
CA ASP A 336 -23.47 29.67 12.72
C ASP A 336 -22.97 29.14 11.38
N TYR A 337 -23.46 29.72 10.29
CA TYR A 337 -23.10 29.35 8.93
C TYR A 337 -22.92 30.60 8.07
N VAL A 338 -21.68 30.97 7.82
CA VAL A 338 -21.31 32.24 7.19
C VAL A 338 -20.70 32.01 5.82
N THR A 339 -21.14 32.80 4.84
CA THR A 339 -20.50 32.84 3.51
C THR A 339 -19.28 33.77 3.55
N LYS A 340 -18.18 33.33 2.94
CA LYS A 340 -16.93 34.08 2.76
C LYS A 340 -16.62 34.16 1.27
N GLU A 341 -15.66 35.00 0.89
CA GLU A 341 -15.27 35.17 -0.52
C GLU A 341 -14.79 33.86 -1.16
N ASP A 342 -14.13 32.99 -0.40
CA ASP A 342 -13.50 31.77 -0.87
C ASP A 342 -14.22 30.47 -0.41
N GLY A 343 -15.46 30.60 0.08
CA GLY A 343 -16.28 29.47 0.51
C GLY A 343 -17.20 29.77 1.69
N TYR A 344 -17.28 28.84 2.65
CA TYR A 344 -18.21 28.92 3.77
C TYR A 344 -17.55 28.49 5.07
N VAL A 345 -18.08 28.98 6.19
CA VAL A 345 -17.63 28.61 7.53
C VAL A 345 -18.84 28.15 8.35
N ALA A 346 -18.80 26.90 8.80
CA ALA A 346 -19.78 26.33 9.72
C ALA A 346 -19.17 26.23 11.13
N THR A 347 -19.87 26.72 12.15
CA THR A 347 -19.41 26.70 13.54
C THR A 347 -20.39 25.93 14.42
N TYR A 348 -19.84 25.03 15.24
CA TYR A 348 -20.57 24.25 16.24
C TYR A 348 -19.96 24.53 17.61
N SER A 349 -20.79 24.75 18.64
CA SER A 349 -20.30 24.77 20.02
C SER A 349 -20.12 23.35 20.54
N ALA A 350 -19.03 23.13 21.27
CA ALA A 350 -18.68 21.87 21.88
C ALA A 350 -18.17 22.14 23.30
N GLY A 351 -19.09 22.40 24.24
CA GLY A 351 -18.77 22.76 25.61
C GLY A 351 -17.93 24.04 25.70
N ASN A 352 -16.68 23.90 26.17
CA ASN A 352 -15.74 25.02 26.28
C ASN A 352 -14.96 25.29 24.98
N TYR A 353 -15.28 24.58 23.90
CA TYR A 353 -14.58 24.64 22.62
C TYR A 353 -15.53 24.97 21.47
N LYS A 354 -14.95 25.37 20.34
CA LYS A 354 -15.66 25.57 19.08
C LYS A 354 -15.06 24.72 17.98
N LEU A 355 -15.92 23.98 17.30
CA LEU A 355 -15.57 23.26 16.08
C LEU A 355 -15.90 24.15 14.88
N ILE A 356 -14.87 24.53 14.14
CA ILE A 356 -14.95 25.41 12.96
C ILE A 356 -14.62 24.57 11.73
N ILE A 357 -15.56 24.48 10.79
CA ILE A 357 -15.39 23.76 9.53
C ILE A 357 -15.35 24.79 8.41
N GLN A 358 -14.21 24.87 7.72
CA GLN A 358 -14.07 25.69 6.52
C GLN A 358 -14.38 24.84 5.30
N LEU A 359 -15.18 25.39 4.40
CA LEU A 359 -15.69 24.74 3.20
C LEU A 359 -15.26 25.55 1.98
N ASP A 360 -15.00 24.89 0.85
CA ASP A 360 -14.82 25.57 -0.43
C ASP A 360 -16.17 26.02 -1.03
N LEU A 361 -16.12 26.68 -2.19
CA LEU A 361 -17.32 27.11 -2.93
C LEU A 361 -18.21 25.94 -3.38
N SER A 362 -17.64 24.73 -3.49
CA SER A 362 -18.39 23.50 -3.78
C SER A 362 -18.93 22.82 -2.50
N GLN A 363 -18.82 23.51 -1.36
CA GLN A 363 -19.24 23.04 -0.03
C GLN A 363 -18.55 21.72 0.40
N ARG A 364 -17.34 21.48 -0.10
CA ARG A 364 -16.46 20.41 0.39
C ARG A 364 -15.57 20.93 1.51
N ILE A 365 -15.23 20.06 2.45
CA ILE A 365 -14.39 20.43 3.58
C ILE A 365 -12.99 20.78 3.09
N LYS A 366 -12.55 22.02 3.36
CA LYS A 366 -11.16 22.46 3.23
C LYS A 366 -10.38 22.11 4.49
N THR A 367 -10.92 22.44 5.66
CA THR A 367 -10.29 22.18 6.96
C THR A 367 -11.35 21.98 8.06
N ILE A 368 -11.00 21.21 9.08
CA ILE A 368 -11.73 21.19 10.36
C ILE A 368 -10.77 21.63 11.45
N ARG A 369 -11.19 22.60 12.27
CA ARG A 369 -10.40 23.18 13.33
C ARG A 369 -11.17 23.17 14.64
N LEU A 370 -10.55 22.66 15.70
CA LEU A 370 -11.02 22.80 17.07
C LEU A 370 -10.27 23.95 17.73
N VAL A 371 -10.98 24.84 18.42
CA VAL A 371 -10.42 26.03 19.08
C VAL A 371 -10.96 26.14 20.50
N LYS A 372 -10.10 26.57 21.43
CA LYS A 372 -10.46 26.93 22.80
C LYS A 372 -11.24 28.24 22.88
#